data_AF-A0A383ALG3-F1
#
_entry.id   AF-A0A383ALG3-F1
#
_cell.length_a   1.000
_cell.length_b   1.000
_cell.length_c   1.000
_cell.angle_alpha   90.00
_cell.angle_beta   90.00
_cell.angle_gamma   90.00
#
_symmetry.space_group_name_H-M   'P 1'
#
loop_
_entity.id
_entity.type
_entity.pdbx_description
1 polymer ?
#
loop_
_entity_poly.entity_id
_entity_poly.type
_entity_poly.pdbx_seq_one_letter_code
_entity_poly.pdbx_strand_id
1 'polypeptide(L)'
;VPYLPDLFQGTKAGGVSRDRTVLAGIAARIAEAMEPGRLYILGPGTTMRAVTDKLGVEKTLLGVDLLRDGKLIVVDAGERDILAALDGAAAIAVTPIGGQGHFFGRGNQQVSAQVISRVGLEHITVAATMEKIASLRDNLLHVDTGDRALDAKISGWRRVITGYHTDTVCRVST
;
A
#
# COMPACT_ATOMS: atom_id res chain seq x y z
N VAL A 1 -36.05 -6.56 -27.86
CA VAL A 1 -35.33 -6.88 -26.61
C VAL A 1 -34.71 -5.60 -26.10
N PRO A 2 -35.15 -5.00 -24.97
CA PRO A 2 -34.52 -3.79 -24.48
C PRO A 2 -33.31 -4.15 -23.61
N TYR A 3 -32.17 -3.57 -23.98
CA TYR A 3 -30.91 -3.56 -23.23
C TYR A 3 -30.99 -2.46 -22.17
N LEU A 4 -30.88 -2.83 -20.89
CA LEU A 4 -30.81 -1.90 -19.76
C LEU A 4 -29.33 -1.62 -19.45
N PRO A 5 -28.84 -0.38 -19.62
CA PRO A 5 -27.61 0.04 -18.98
C PRO A 5 -27.90 0.31 -17.50
N ASP A 6 -27.30 -0.45 -16.60
CA ASP A 6 -27.24 -0.13 -15.17
C ASP A 6 -26.46 1.17 -14.97
N LEU A 7 -27.17 2.29 -15.08
CA LEU A 7 -26.70 3.58 -14.62
C LEU A 7 -26.80 3.58 -13.09
N PHE A 8 -25.70 3.19 -12.43
CA PHE A 8 -25.47 3.50 -11.02
C PHE A 8 -25.29 5.01 -10.86
N GLN A 9 -26.41 5.73 -10.86
CA GLN A 9 -26.48 7.12 -10.41
C GLN A 9 -26.44 7.14 -8.88
N GLY A 10 -25.22 7.09 -8.33
CA GLY A 10 -24.93 7.40 -6.94
C GLY A 10 -24.47 8.85 -6.82
N THR A 11 -25.26 9.67 -6.13
CA THR A 11 -25.02 11.08 -5.78
C THR A 11 -23.57 11.31 -5.34
N LYS A 12 -22.88 12.27 -6.01
CA LYS A 12 -21.44 12.58 -5.88
C LYS A 12 -20.91 12.90 -4.47
N ALA A 13 -21.76 12.98 -3.44
CA ALA A 13 -21.37 13.18 -2.04
C ALA A 13 -21.31 11.88 -1.21
N GLY A 14 -22.12 10.87 -1.54
CA GLY A 14 -22.21 9.62 -0.77
C GLY A 14 -21.01 8.69 -0.99
N GLY A 15 -20.56 8.56 -2.26
CA GLY A 15 -19.39 7.75 -2.61
C GLY A 15 -18.11 8.29 -1.98
N VAL A 16 -17.88 9.60 -2.06
CA VAL A 16 -16.70 10.27 -1.48
C VAL A 16 -16.64 10.13 0.04
N SER A 17 -17.78 10.25 0.73
CA SER A 17 -17.85 10.06 2.18
C SER A 17 -17.54 8.61 2.57
N ARG A 18 -18.12 7.64 1.85
CA ARG A 18 -17.90 6.21 2.08
C ARG A 18 -16.44 5.82 1.89
N ASP A 19 -15.79 6.32 0.84
CA ASP A 19 -14.37 6.06 0.58
C ASP A 19 -13.46 6.60 1.68
N ARG A 20 -13.76 7.79 2.21
CA ARG A 20 -13.04 8.35 3.35
C ARG A 20 -13.19 7.49 4.60
N THR A 21 -14.38 6.99 4.88
CA THR A 21 -14.62 6.07 6.01
C THR A 21 -13.84 4.77 5.85
N VAL A 22 -13.83 4.18 4.65
CA VAL A 22 -13.08 2.95 4.38
C VAL A 22 -11.57 3.19 4.53
N LEU A 23 -11.05 4.28 3.95
CA LEU A 23 -9.65 4.66 4.10
C LEU A 23 -9.25 4.90 5.56
N ALA A 24 -10.10 5.56 6.34
CA ALA A 24 -9.87 5.76 7.78
C ALA A 24 -9.83 4.42 8.53
N GLY A 25 -10.68 3.46 8.15
CA GLY A 25 -10.64 2.10 8.70
C GLY A 25 -9.36 1.35 8.34
N ILE A 26 -8.92 1.41 7.09
CA ILE A 26 -7.62 0.84 6.67
C ILE A 26 -6.48 1.47 7.49
N ALA A 27 -6.49 2.80 7.61
CA ALA A 27 -5.47 3.54 8.33
C ALA A 27 -5.39 3.16 9.81
N ALA A 28 -6.54 3.10 10.49
CA ALA A 28 -6.61 2.69 11.89
C ALA A 28 -6.05 1.27 12.08
N ARG A 29 -6.42 0.32 11.23
CA ARG A 29 -5.93 -1.06 11.32
C ARG A 29 -4.41 -1.15 11.16
N ILE A 30 -3.83 -0.42 10.20
CA ILE A 30 -2.37 -0.43 9.98
C ILE A 30 -1.66 0.24 11.16
N ALA A 31 -2.16 1.39 11.63
CA ALA A 31 -1.57 2.12 12.76
C ALA A 31 -1.62 1.32 14.07
N GLU A 32 -2.73 0.64 14.35
CA GLU A 32 -2.91 -0.20 15.54
C GLU A 32 -2.04 -1.47 15.52
N ALA A 33 -1.68 -1.96 14.32
CA ALA A 33 -0.75 -3.08 14.15
C ALA A 33 0.72 -2.65 14.21
N MET A 34 1.03 -1.37 14.43
CA MET A 34 2.41 -0.91 14.54
C MET A 34 3.02 -1.31 15.89
N GLU A 35 4.23 -1.87 15.83
CA GLU A 35 4.99 -2.36 16.97
C GLU A 35 6.04 -1.30 17.38
N PRO A 36 6.23 -1.05 18.69
CA PRO A 36 7.29 -0.17 19.17
C PRO A 36 8.68 -0.61 18.70
N GLY A 37 9.53 0.34 18.33
CA GLY A 37 10.90 0.14 17.89
C GLY A 37 11.07 -0.41 16.47
N ARG A 38 10.00 -0.88 15.81
CA ARG A 38 10.05 -1.38 14.43
C ARG A 38 10.07 -0.24 13.42
N LEU A 39 10.89 -0.38 12.38
CA LEU A 39 10.89 0.52 11.23
C LEU A 39 9.72 0.21 10.28
N TYR A 40 8.98 1.24 9.89
CA TYR A 40 7.93 1.16 8.89
C TYR A 40 8.31 1.95 7.64
N ILE A 41 8.43 1.26 6.52
CA ILE A 41 8.64 1.84 5.20
C ILE A 41 7.26 2.08 4.58
N LEU A 42 6.84 3.33 4.52
CA LEU A 42 5.51 3.71 4.03
C LEU A 42 5.61 4.17 2.58
N GLY A 43 4.99 3.40 1.69
CA GLY A 43 4.95 3.71 0.26
C GLY A 43 4.20 5.01 -0.09
N PRO A 44 4.25 5.40 -1.36
CA PRO A 44 3.52 6.56 -1.84
C PRO A 44 2.00 6.36 -1.79
N GLY A 45 1.26 7.47 -1.87
CA GLY A 45 -0.17 7.49 -2.07
C GLY A 45 -1.02 7.90 -0.85
N THR A 46 -2.30 8.17 -1.14
CA THR A 46 -3.28 8.67 -0.17
C THR A 46 -3.63 7.65 0.92
N THR A 47 -3.54 6.35 0.62
CA THR A 47 -3.79 5.31 1.62
C THR A 47 -2.76 5.34 2.74
N MET A 48 -1.46 5.44 2.39
CA MET A 48 -0.40 5.57 3.39
C MET A 48 -0.45 6.93 4.09
N ARG A 49 -0.90 8.00 3.41
CA ARG A 49 -1.14 9.30 4.05
C ARG A 49 -2.21 9.21 5.14
N ALA A 50 -3.30 8.50 4.89
CA ALA A 50 -4.33 8.30 5.92
C ALA A 50 -3.76 7.60 7.17
N VAL A 51 -2.80 6.67 7.02
CA VAL A 51 -2.10 6.03 8.14
C VAL A 51 -1.32 7.06 8.96
N THR A 52 -0.54 7.93 8.31
CA THR A 52 0.26 8.95 9.01
C THR A 52 -0.62 10.05 9.61
N ASP A 53 -1.71 10.44 8.94
CA ASP A 53 -2.69 11.39 9.47
C ASP A 53 -3.30 10.87 10.79
N LYS A 54 -3.58 9.57 10.86
CA LYS A 54 -4.08 8.90 12.08
C LYS A 54 -3.07 8.96 13.24
N LEU A 55 -1.77 8.96 12.92
CA LEU A 55 -0.67 9.10 13.88
C LEU A 55 -0.33 10.57 14.19
N GLY A 56 -0.99 11.53 13.51
CA GLY A 56 -0.72 12.96 13.69
C GLY A 56 0.59 13.43 13.06
N VAL A 57 1.12 12.72 12.06
CA VAL A 57 2.35 13.09 11.35
C VAL A 57 2.11 13.28 9.86
N GLU A 58 2.77 14.29 9.27
CA GLU A 58 2.57 14.66 7.87
C GLU A 58 3.57 13.93 6.96
N LYS A 59 3.05 13.22 5.94
CA LYS A 59 3.86 12.44 5.00
C LYS A 59 3.89 13.03 3.59
N THR A 60 4.88 12.64 2.79
CA THR A 60 4.95 12.98 1.36
C THR A 60 3.91 12.21 0.54
N LEU A 61 3.23 12.84 -0.42
CA LEU A 61 2.22 12.12 -1.21
C LEU A 61 2.84 11.10 -2.18
N LEU A 62 3.95 11.48 -2.83
CA LEU A 62 4.57 10.71 -3.91
C LEU A 62 5.87 9.99 -3.48
N GLY A 63 6.38 10.30 -2.29
CA GLY A 63 7.60 9.72 -1.74
C GLY A 63 7.34 8.49 -0.88
N VAL A 64 8.44 7.86 -0.51
CA VAL A 64 8.49 6.80 0.50
C VAL A 64 9.00 7.43 1.79
N ASP A 65 8.26 7.29 2.87
CA ASP A 65 8.67 7.85 4.16
C ASP A 65 8.99 6.74 5.16
N LEU A 66 9.93 6.99 6.05
CA LEU A 66 10.33 6.07 7.10
C LEU A 66 9.75 6.52 8.44
N LEU A 67 9.01 5.62 9.08
CA LEU A 67 8.36 5.86 10.35
C LEU A 67 8.86 4.88 11.43
N ARG A 68 9.11 5.38 12.64
CA ARG A 68 9.45 4.58 13.82
C ARG A 68 8.82 5.26 15.04
N ASP A 69 8.18 4.48 15.91
CA ASP A 69 7.55 4.98 17.16
C ASP A 69 6.61 6.18 16.95
N GLY A 70 5.78 6.11 15.89
CA GLY A 70 4.82 7.16 15.55
C GLY A 70 5.44 8.45 15.01
N LYS A 71 6.74 8.47 14.69
CA LYS A 71 7.45 9.64 14.16
C LYS A 71 8.09 9.32 12.81
N LEU A 72 8.06 10.27 11.90
CA LEU A 72 8.84 10.20 10.67
C LEU A 72 10.31 10.47 10.99
N ILE A 73 11.18 9.52 10.63
CA ILE A 73 12.62 9.62 10.82
C ILE A 73 13.34 10.04 9.52
N VAL A 74 12.76 9.69 8.37
CA VAL A 74 13.21 10.14 7.04
C VAL A 74 11.98 10.39 6.19
N VAL A 75 11.99 11.51 5.46
CA VAL A 75 10.92 11.93 4.56
C VAL A 75 11.46 11.90 3.13
N ASP A 76 10.66 11.39 2.19
CA ASP A 76 11.03 11.20 0.78
C ASP A 76 12.34 10.40 0.61
N ALA A 77 12.43 9.28 1.33
CA ALA A 77 13.59 8.40 1.38
C ALA A 77 13.88 7.75 0.03
N GLY A 78 15.14 7.82 -0.40
CA GLY A 78 15.67 6.99 -1.48
C GLY A 78 16.07 5.60 -0.99
N GLU A 79 16.43 4.72 -1.93
CA GLU A 79 16.89 3.35 -1.61
C GLU A 79 18.02 3.32 -0.58
N ARG A 80 19.01 4.22 -0.73
CA ARG A 80 20.17 4.28 0.18
C ARG A 80 19.76 4.64 1.61
N ASP A 81 18.82 5.56 1.76
CA ASP A 81 18.32 5.98 3.07
C ASP A 81 17.57 4.83 3.75
N ILE A 82 16.73 4.12 2.97
CA ILE A 82 16.00 2.94 3.45
C ILE A 82 16.98 1.86 3.90
N LEU A 83 17.97 1.51 3.07
CA LEU A 83 18.95 0.49 3.38
C LEU A 83 19.82 0.84 4.59
N ALA A 84 20.14 2.12 4.79
CA ALA A 84 20.89 2.61 5.95
C ALA A 84 20.05 2.56 7.24
N ALA A 85 18.74 2.77 7.15
CA ALA A 85 17.83 2.73 8.30
C ALA A 85 17.43 1.30 8.73
N LEU A 86 17.65 0.30 7.87
CA LEU A 86 17.39 -1.13 8.16
C LEU A 86 18.43 -1.70 9.15
N ASP A 87 18.31 -1.31 10.41
CA ASP A 87 19.16 -1.69 11.54
C ASP A 87 18.56 -2.81 12.42
N GLY A 88 17.38 -3.33 12.08
CA GLY A 88 16.66 -4.32 12.87
C GLY A 88 15.34 -4.74 12.24
N ALA A 89 14.32 -4.97 13.07
CA ALA A 89 12.99 -5.35 12.60
C ALA A 89 12.36 -4.23 11.76
N ALA A 90 11.87 -4.57 10.57
CA ALA A 90 11.25 -3.63 9.66
C ALA A 90 9.99 -4.24 9.01
N ALA A 91 9.10 -3.36 8.53
CA ALA A 91 7.92 -3.73 7.77
C ALA A 91 7.69 -2.72 6.64
N ILE A 92 7.04 -3.17 5.56
CA ILE A 92 6.65 -2.32 4.43
C ILE A 92 5.14 -2.24 4.38
N ALA A 93 4.60 -1.03 4.23
CA ALA A 93 3.19 -0.81 3.94
C ALA A 93 3.05 -0.04 2.62
N VAL A 94 2.31 -0.61 1.67
CA VAL A 94 2.16 -0.06 0.31
C VAL A 94 0.73 -0.15 -0.18
N THR A 95 0.40 0.69 -1.15
CA THR A 95 -0.87 0.67 -1.87
C THR A 95 -0.59 0.55 -3.36
N PRO A 96 -1.39 -0.21 -4.13
CA PRO A 96 -1.26 -0.24 -5.58
C PRO A 96 -1.50 1.14 -6.19
N ILE A 97 -0.74 1.42 -7.24
CA ILE A 97 -0.91 2.57 -8.11
C ILE A 97 -2.24 2.40 -8.87
N GLY A 98 -3.10 3.42 -8.80
CA GLY A 98 -4.43 3.39 -9.41
C GLY A 98 -4.38 3.10 -10.92
N GLY A 99 -5.32 2.30 -11.40
CA GLY A 99 -5.42 1.85 -12.79
C GLY A 99 -4.35 0.83 -13.22
N GLN A 100 -3.13 0.90 -12.71
CA GLN A 100 -2.01 0.02 -13.11
C GLN A 100 -1.80 -1.19 -12.20
N GLY A 101 -2.21 -1.12 -10.94
CA GLY A 101 -2.11 -2.23 -9.98
C GLY A 101 -0.72 -2.51 -9.42
N HIS A 102 0.30 -1.76 -9.85
CA HIS A 102 1.67 -1.94 -9.36
C HIS A 102 1.81 -1.44 -7.92
N PHE A 103 2.34 -2.26 -7.02
CA PHE A 103 2.65 -1.84 -5.64
C PHE A 103 4.15 -1.90 -5.30
N PHE A 104 4.93 -2.59 -6.12
CA PHE A 104 6.40 -2.49 -6.18
C PHE A 104 6.85 -2.33 -7.62
N GLY A 105 8.02 -1.71 -7.81
CA GLY A 105 8.58 -1.52 -9.14
C GLY A 105 8.20 -0.19 -9.76
N ARG A 106 7.56 -0.21 -10.94
CA ARG A 106 7.26 0.99 -11.75
C ARG A 106 6.70 2.15 -10.91
N GLY A 107 7.51 3.18 -10.71
CA GLY A 107 7.19 4.40 -9.95
C GLY A 107 7.53 4.38 -8.46
N ASN A 108 7.92 3.23 -7.89
CA ASN A 108 8.29 3.04 -6.49
C ASN A 108 9.59 2.22 -6.37
N GLN A 109 10.63 2.61 -7.12
CA GLN A 109 11.91 1.89 -7.16
C GLN A 109 12.74 2.07 -5.87
N GLN A 110 12.38 3.04 -5.02
CA GLN A 110 13.02 3.24 -3.72
C GLN A 110 12.90 1.99 -2.83
N VAL A 111 11.77 1.26 -2.93
CA VAL A 111 11.58 -0.03 -2.26
C VAL A 111 12.09 -1.15 -3.17
N SER A 112 13.42 -1.23 -3.26
CA SER A 112 14.11 -2.14 -4.18
C SER A 112 14.02 -3.61 -3.78
N ALA A 113 14.43 -4.52 -4.68
CA ALA A 113 14.53 -5.95 -4.38
C ALA A 113 15.41 -6.23 -3.15
N GLN A 114 16.46 -5.43 -2.93
CA GLN A 114 17.33 -5.56 -1.78
C GLN A 114 16.62 -5.17 -0.48
N VAL A 115 15.85 -4.08 -0.50
CA VAL A 115 15.02 -3.64 0.64
C VAL A 115 13.99 -4.73 0.98
N ILE A 116 13.24 -5.20 -0.01
CA ILE A 116 12.20 -6.23 0.15
C ILE A 116 12.81 -7.51 0.73
N SER A 117 13.97 -7.94 0.21
CA SER A 117 14.63 -9.15 0.67
C SER A 117 15.13 -9.05 2.12
N ARG A 118 15.56 -7.86 2.57
CA ARG A 118 15.96 -7.64 3.97
C ARG A 118 14.77 -7.56 4.91
N VAL A 119 13.65 -7.00 4.46
CA VAL A 119 12.42 -6.87 5.26
C VAL A 119 11.70 -8.21 5.40
N GLY A 120 11.69 -9.04 4.35
CA GLY A 120 10.93 -10.30 4.35
C GLY A 120 9.49 -10.11 3.86
N LEU A 121 8.98 -11.11 3.13
CA LEU A 121 7.66 -11.03 2.46
C LEU A 121 6.48 -11.09 3.43
N GLU A 122 6.70 -11.69 4.60
CA GLU A 122 5.79 -11.80 5.73
C GLU A 122 5.54 -10.46 6.43
N HIS A 123 6.43 -9.48 6.23
CA HIS A 123 6.36 -8.14 6.81
C HIS A 123 5.89 -7.08 5.79
N ILE A 124 5.27 -7.52 4.70
CA ILE A 124 4.70 -6.64 3.67
C ILE A 124 3.18 -6.59 3.81
N THR A 125 2.68 -5.38 4.01
CA THR A 125 1.25 -5.08 4.03
C THR A 125 0.85 -4.34 2.77
N VAL A 126 -0.07 -4.91 1.99
CA VAL A 126 -0.70 -4.25 0.85
C VAL A 126 -2.10 -3.80 1.27
N ALA A 127 -2.43 -2.53 1.02
CA ALA A 127 -3.73 -1.97 1.38
C ALA A 127 -4.34 -1.13 0.25
N ALA A 128 -5.63 -1.32 0.00
CA ALA A 128 -6.40 -0.58 -1.01
C ALA A 128 -7.89 -0.68 -0.72
N THR A 129 -8.66 0.35 -1.05
CA THR A 129 -10.13 0.24 -1.05
C THR A 129 -10.59 -0.77 -2.10
N MET A 130 -11.76 -1.39 -1.91
CA MET A 130 -12.32 -2.27 -2.94
C MET A 130 -12.56 -1.54 -4.27
N GLU A 131 -12.92 -0.25 -4.23
CA GLU A 131 -13.05 0.56 -5.44
C GLU A 131 -11.71 0.69 -6.19
N LYS A 132 -10.61 0.94 -5.47
CA LYS A 132 -9.27 0.98 -6.07
C LYS A 132 -8.90 -0.38 -6.69
N ILE A 133 -9.25 -1.49 -6.05
CA ILE A 133 -8.99 -2.84 -6.58
C ILE A 133 -9.83 -3.13 -7.83
N ALA A 134 -11.13 -2.78 -7.82
CA ALA A 134 -12.05 -3.01 -8.93
C ALA A 134 -11.76 -2.13 -10.17
N SER A 135 -11.01 -1.05 -9.98
CA SER A 135 -10.59 -0.14 -11.07
C SER A 135 -9.21 -0.49 -11.65
N LEU A 136 -8.54 -1.53 -11.14
CA LEU A 136 -7.27 -1.99 -11.71
C LEU A 136 -7.52 -2.66 -13.04
N ARG A 137 -6.59 -2.50 -13.99
CA ARG A 137 -6.58 -3.30 -15.21
C ARG A 137 -6.59 -4.78 -14.85
N ASP A 138 -7.50 -5.52 -15.49
CA ASP A 138 -7.69 -6.96 -15.32
C ASP A 138 -7.99 -7.42 -13.88
N ASN A 139 -8.32 -6.49 -12.96
CA ASN A 139 -8.44 -6.75 -11.52
C ASN A 139 -7.19 -7.41 -10.92
N LEU A 140 -6.01 -7.12 -11.47
CA LEU A 140 -4.74 -7.70 -11.04
C LEU A 140 -3.87 -6.68 -10.33
N LEU A 141 -3.13 -7.19 -9.34
CA LEU A 141 -1.98 -6.48 -8.79
C LEU A 141 -0.73 -6.86 -9.57
N HIS A 142 0.22 -5.94 -9.62
CA HIS A 142 1.46 -6.11 -10.37
C HIS A 142 2.69 -5.82 -9.51
N VAL A 143 3.78 -6.52 -9.83
CA VAL A 143 5.11 -6.30 -9.28
C VAL A 143 6.15 -6.35 -10.38
N ASP A 144 7.12 -5.43 -10.33
CA ASP A 144 8.25 -5.37 -11.27
C ASP A 144 9.47 -4.88 -10.48
N THR A 145 10.00 -5.71 -9.58
CA THR A 145 11.13 -5.30 -8.71
C THR A 145 12.46 -5.28 -9.44
N GLY A 146 12.51 -5.67 -10.71
CA GLY A 146 13.73 -5.89 -11.48
C GLY A 146 14.49 -7.17 -11.10
N ASP A 147 13.95 -7.97 -10.19
CA ASP A 147 14.50 -9.27 -9.76
C ASP A 147 13.43 -10.34 -9.98
N ARG A 148 13.60 -11.12 -11.06
CA ARG A 148 12.65 -12.16 -11.46
C ARG A 148 12.42 -13.23 -10.40
N ALA A 149 13.43 -13.55 -9.57
CA ALA A 149 13.27 -14.54 -8.52
C ALA A 149 12.42 -14.00 -7.38
N LEU A 150 12.59 -12.72 -7.05
CA LEU A 150 11.75 -12.03 -6.08
C LEU A 150 10.32 -11.83 -6.61
N ASP A 151 10.18 -11.36 -7.84
CA ASP A 151 8.89 -11.18 -8.51
C ASP A 151 8.09 -12.49 -8.53
N ALA A 152 8.74 -13.61 -8.82
CA ALA A 152 8.12 -14.95 -8.77
C ALA A 152 7.67 -15.35 -7.35
N LYS A 153 8.43 -14.98 -6.31
CA LYS A 153 8.04 -15.22 -4.91
C LYS A 153 6.87 -14.34 -4.47
N ILE A 154 6.77 -13.11 -4.99
CA ILE A 154 5.69 -12.18 -4.65
C ILE A 154 4.40 -12.56 -5.39
N SER A 155 4.53 -13.05 -6.63
CA SER A 155 3.44 -13.49 -7.49
C SER A 155 2.56 -14.59 -6.86
N GLY A 156 1.33 -14.70 -7.35
CA GLY A 156 0.33 -15.63 -6.82
C GLY A 156 -0.78 -14.89 -6.06
N TRP A 157 -1.34 -15.50 -5.02
CA TRP A 157 -2.45 -14.90 -4.27
C TRP A 157 -1.92 -14.17 -3.02
N ARG A 158 -2.30 -12.90 -2.87
CA ARG A 158 -1.89 -12.06 -1.74
C ARG A 158 -3.11 -11.46 -1.06
N ARG A 159 -3.05 -11.40 0.27
CA ARG A 159 -4.05 -10.71 1.08
C ARG A 159 -3.85 -9.20 0.96
N VAL A 160 -4.94 -8.48 0.75
CA VAL A 160 -4.98 -7.01 0.71
C VAL A 160 -5.95 -6.53 1.78
N ILE A 161 -5.52 -5.57 2.60
CA ILE A 161 -6.40 -4.91 3.57
C ILE A 161 -7.32 -3.96 2.82
N THR A 162 -8.63 -4.12 2.99
CA THR A 162 -9.66 -3.34 2.28
C THR A 162 -10.55 -2.50 3.19
N GLY A 163 -10.39 -2.66 4.50
CA GLY A 163 -11.12 -1.94 5.54
C GLY A 163 -10.59 -2.30 6.93
N TYR A 164 -11.25 -1.81 7.97
CA TYR A 164 -10.81 -1.99 9.36
C TYR A 164 -10.78 -3.46 9.81
N HIS A 165 -11.75 -4.27 9.37
CA HIS A 165 -11.83 -5.70 9.66
C HIS A 165 -12.07 -6.55 8.40
N THR A 166 -11.80 -5.97 7.22
CA THR A 166 -12.03 -6.65 5.95
C THR A 166 -10.74 -6.77 5.18
N ASP A 167 -10.55 -7.97 4.63
CA ASP A 167 -9.47 -8.30 3.71
C ASP A 167 -10.08 -8.88 2.44
N THR A 168 -9.36 -8.77 1.32
CA THR A 168 -9.64 -9.53 0.11
C THR A 168 -8.38 -10.26 -0.35
N VAL A 169 -8.54 -11.27 -1.18
CA VAL A 169 -7.42 -11.98 -1.80
C VAL A 169 -7.34 -11.56 -3.26
N CYS A 170 -6.22 -10.96 -3.63
CA CYS A 170 -5.95 -10.50 -5.00
C CYS A 170 -4.88 -11.37 -5.64
N ARG A 171 -4.98 -11.57 -6.95
CA ARG A 171 -3.92 -12.19 -7.73
C ARG A 171 -2.87 -11.15 -8.08
N VAL A 172 -1.61 -11.55 -7.92
CA VAL A 172 -0.42 -10.77 -8.26
C VAL A 172 0.27 -11.42 -9.45
N SER A 173 0.59 -10.60 -10.45
CA SER A 173 1.37 -10.97 -11.63
C SER A 173 2.62 -10.10 -11.74
N THR A 174 3.60 -10.61 -12.48
CA THR A 174 4.71 -9.82 -13.03
C THR A 174 4.30 -9.14 -14.32
#